data_AF-A0ABD5YZ05-F1
#
_entry.id   AF-A0ABD5YZ05-F1
#
_cell.length_a   1.000
_cell.length_b   1.000
_cell.length_c   1.000
_cell.angle_alpha   90.00
_cell.angle_beta   90.00
_cell.angle_gamma   90.00
#
_symmetry.space_group_name_H-M   'P 1'
#
loop_
_entity.id
_entity.type
_entity.pdbx_description
1 polymer ?
#
loop_
_entity_poly.entity_id
_entity_poly.type
_entity_poly.pdbx_seq_one_letter_code
_entity_poly.pdbx_strand_id
1 'polypeptide(L)'
;MHIRSGKSQLTTISTTRKIQIAIALSSVIFTVGTTLQNFVIINTSLIEKMMWMENVADPAGAAPSFTMWFRVVGCLYILGNSVGILALRSQSRLLWWTVFMVNITQAFGFVLIPSSMWSAVIATYGVWGILPSLITDGGAIFLVLVMIHSMVKYRGPWAQHRLSQQ
;
A
#
# COMPACT_ATOMS: atom_id res chain seq x y z
N MET A 1 -39.62 25.78 -1.14
CA MET A 1 -38.21 25.77 -1.62
C MET A 1 -37.45 24.66 -0.89
N HIS A 2 -37.52 23.40 -1.34
CA HIS A 2 -36.91 22.26 -0.61
C HIS A 2 -36.36 21.16 -1.55
N ILE A 3 -35.55 21.54 -2.55
CA ILE A 3 -34.95 20.61 -3.53
C ILE A 3 -33.43 20.41 -3.31
N ARG A 4 -32.81 21.18 -2.38
CA ARG A 4 -31.35 21.12 -2.14
C ARG A 4 -30.86 19.88 -1.38
N SER A 5 -31.74 19.18 -0.65
CA SER A 5 -31.36 18.03 0.18
C SER A 5 -30.99 16.79 -0.65
N GLY A 6 -31.79 16.44 -1.66
CA GLY A 6 -31.59 15.20 -2.44
C GLY A 6 -30.32 15.18 -3.30
N LYS A 7 -29.94 16.31 -3.90
CA LYS A 7 -28.72 16.41 -4.73
C LYS A 7 -27.44 16.21 -3.91
N SER A 8 -27.41 16.75 -2.68
CA SER A 8 -26.31 16.60 -1.72
C SER A 8 -26.10 15.13 -1.37
N GLN A 9 -27.16 14.43 -0.96
CA GLN A 9 -27.07 13.02 -0.55
C GLN A 9 -26.68 12.08 -1.70
N LEU A 10 -27.25 12.27 -2.91
CA LEU A 10 -26.89 11.46 -4.09
C LEU A 10 -25.41 11.60 -4.46
N THR A 11 -24.85 12.81 -4.33
CA THR A 11 -23.43 13.09 -4.63
C THR A 11 -22.49 12.44 -3.60
N THR A 12 -22.88 12.44 -2.33
CA THR A 12 -22.14 11.77 -1.26
C THR A 12 -22.10 10.25 -1.46
N ILE A 13 -23.23 9.62 -1.75
CA ILE A 13 -23.30 8.16 -1.99
C ILE A 13 -22.42 7.75 -3.19
N SER A 14 -22.48 8.51 -4.29
CA SER A 14 -21.64 8.28 -5.46
C SER A 14 -20.14 8.40 -5.15
N THR A 15 -19.75 9.42 -4.38
CA THR A 15 -18.35 9.65 -4.02
C THR A 15 -17.82 8.59 -3.06
N THR A 16 -18.58 8.24 -2.02
CA THR A 16 -18.21 7.15 -1.11
C THR A 16 -17.99 5.86 -1.87
N ARG A 17 -18.88 5.53 -2.83
CA ARG A 17 -18.73 4.33 -3.65
C ARG A 17 -17.46 4.34 -4.51
N LYS A 18 -17.12 5.49 -5.11
CA LYS A 18 -15.87 5.64 -5.87
C LYS A 18 -14.64 5.39 -5.01
N ILE A 19 -14.63 5.91 -3.78
CA ILE A 19 -13.51 5.70 -2.83
C ILE A 19 -13.42 4.23 -2.41
N GLN A 20 -14.55 3.58 -2.11
CA GLN A 20 -14.56 2.15 -1.78
C GLN A 20 -13.99 1.30 -2.92
N ILE A 21 -14.37 1.60 -4.16
CA ILE A 21 -13.86 0.90 -5.35
C ILE A 21 -12.36 1.15 -5.52
N ALA A 22 -11.92 2.41 -5.39
CA ALA A 22 -10.50 2.75 -5.49
C ALA A 22 -9.67 1.99 -4.44
N ILE A 23 -10.09 2.03 -3.17
CA ILE A 23 -9.42 1.30 -2.08
C ILE A 23 -9.40 -0.20 -2.38
N ALA A 24 -10.53 -0.80 -2.73
CA ALA A 24 -10.60 -2.24 -2.94
C ALA A 24 -9.75 -2.71 -4.14
N LEU A 25 -9.78 -1.99 -5.25
CA LEU A 25 -8.95 -2.30 -6.42
C LEU A 25 -7.47 -2.14 -6.11
N SER A 26 -7.08 -1.02 -5.50
CA SER A 26 -5.69 -0.81 -5.04
C SER A 26 -5.26 -1.91 -4.08
N SER A 27 -6.11 -2.29 -3.11
CA SER A 27 -5.85 -3.39 -2.18
C SER A 27 -5.57 -4.71 -2.86
N VAL A 28 -6.34 -5.08 -3.90
CA VAL A 28 -6.07 -6.30 -4.68
C VAL A 28 -4.73 -6.19 -5.39
N ILE A 29 -4.49 -5.07 -6.09
CA ILE A 29 -3.24 -4.85 -6.84
C ILE A 29 -2.03 -4.88 -5.91
N PHE A 30 -2.09 -4.21 -4.76
CA PHE A 30 -0.99 -4.17 -3.80
C PHE A 30 -0.78 -5.51 -3.12
N THR A 31 -1.84 -6.26 -2.81
CA THR A 31 -1.70 -7.62 -2.28
C THR A 31 -0.91 -8.51 -3.26
N VAL A 32 -1.27 -8.50 -4.54
CA VAL A 32 -0.58 -9.27 -5.57
C VAL A 32 0.85 -8.76 -5.79
N GLY A 33 1.02 -7.46 -5.94
CA GLY A 33 2.33 -6.82 -6.16
C GLY A 33 3.30 -7.07 -5.00
N THR A 34 2.85 -6.89 -3.75
CA THR A 34 3.65 -7.18 -2.56
C THR A 34 3.96 -8.67 -2.47
N THR A 35 3.03 -9.56 -2.85
CA THR A 35 3.31 -11.00 -2.89
C THR A 35 4.41 -11.33 -3.91
N LEU A 36 4.35 -10.77 -5.12
CA LEU A 36 5.38 -10.97 -6.13
C LEU A 36 6.73 -10.40 -5.68
N GLN A 37 6.75 -9.17 -5.16
CA GLN A 37 7.96 -8.53 -4.66
C GLN A 37 8.56 -9.37 -3.52
N ASN A 38 7.74 -9.72 -2.53
CA ASN A 38 8.18 -10.41 -1.33
C ASN A 38 8.63 -11.83 -1.62
N PHE A 39 7.93 -12.59 -2.49
CA PHE A 39 8.19 -14.02 -2.67
C PHE A 39 9.00 -14.39 -3.91
N VAL A 40 8.84 -13.65 -5.00
CA VAL A 40 9.44 -13.99 -6.31
C VAL A 40 10.70 -13.17 -6.55
N ILE A 41 10.64 -11.85 -6.33
CA ILE A 41 11.76 -10.95 -6.62
C ILE A 41 12.80 -10.98 -5.49
N ILE A 42 12.39 -10.69 -4.25
CA ILE A 42 13.28 -10.60 -3.10
C ILE A 42 13.53 -11.99 -2.52
N ASN A 43 14.55 -12.68 -2.99
CA ASN A 43 15.02 -13.97 -2.46
C ASN A 43 16.38 -13.85 -1.76
N THR A 44 16.79 -14.90 -1.05
CA THR A 44 18.03 -14.92 -0.26
C THR A 44 19.26 -14.60 -1.10
N SER A 45 19.36 -15.14 -2.32
CA SER A 45 20.50 -14.87 -3.21
C SER A 45 20.56 -13.40 -3.64
N LEU A 46 19.41 -12.75 -3.85
CA LEU A 46 19.35 -11.33 -4.14
C LEU A 46 19.79 -10.48 -2.93
N ILE A 47 19.33 -10.84 -1.72
CA ILE A 47 19.74 -10.18 -0.48
C ILE A 47 21.25 -10.34 -0.26
N GLU A 48 21.80 -11.53 -0.49
CA GLU A 48 23.23 -11.78 -0.42
C GLU A 48 23.99 -10.91 -1.42
N LYS A 49 23.53 -10.82 -2.66
CA LYS A 49 24.12 -9.95 -3.68
C LYS A 49 24.09 -8.48 -3.28
N MET A 50 22.99 -7.99 -2.70
CA MET A 50 22.91 -6.64 -2.14
C MET A 50 23.92 -6.45 -1.00
N MET A 51 24.03 -7.40 -0.08
CA MET A 51 24.99 -7.35 1.03
C MET A 51 26.45 -7.33 0.55
N TRP A 52 26.77 -8.06 -0.53
CA TRP A 52 28.06 -7.97 -1.20
C TRP A 52 28.34 -6.56 -1.74
N MET A 53 27.34 -5.93 -2.38
CA MET A 53 27.47 -4.56 -2.88
C MET A 53 27.70 -3.53 -1.76
N GLU A 54 27.21 -3.82 -0.55
CA GLU A 54 27.39 -2.99 0.66
C GLU A 54 28.64 -3.35 1.49
N ASN A 55 29.49 -4.28 1.00
CA ASN A 55 30.69 -4.76 1.71
C ASN A 55 30.38 -5.30 3.13
N VAL A 56 29.25 -5.97 3.32
CA VAL A 56 28.93 -6.67 4.57
C VAL A 56 29.96 -7.79 4.81
N ALA A 57 30.41 -7.96 6.05
CA ALA A 57 31.52 -8.87 6.38
C ALA A 57 31.25 -10.36 6.12
N ASP A 58 30.00 -10.81 6.33
CA ASP A 58 29.56 -12.18 6.01
C ASP A 58 28.17 -12.15 5.34
N PRO A 59 28.10 -11.86 4.03
CA PRO A 59 26.86 -11.77 3.28
C PRO A 59 26.09 -13.10 3.28
N ALA A 60 26.79 -14.22 3.10
CA ALA A 60 26.20 -15.54 2.99
C ALA A 60 25.57 -16.00 4.32
N GLY A 61 26.23 -15.72 5.46
CA GLY A 61 25.68 -16.03 6.78
C GLY A 61 24.53 -15.09 7.20
N ALA A 62 24.58 -13.81 6.82
CA ALA A 62 23.58 -12.82 7.23
C ALA A 62 22.30 -12.84 6.36
N ALA A 63 22.40 -13.12 5.06
CA ALA A 63 21.31 -13.00 4.11
C ALA A 63 20.04 -13.82 4.45
N PRO A 64 20.12 -15.08 4.94
CA PRO A 64 18.92 -15.84 5.28
C PRO A 64 18.08 -15.18 6.37
N SER A 65 18.73 -14.66 7.42
CA SER A 65 18.05 -13.99 8.54
C SER A 65 17.38 -12.68 8.09
N PHE A 66 18.07 -11.91 7.25
CA PHE A 66 17.54 -10.66 6.70
C PHE A 66 16.36 -10.92 5.76
N THR A 67 16.47 -11.95 4.92
CA THR A 67 15.39 -12.39 4.04
C THR A 67 14.16 -12.79 4.85
N MET A 68 14.33 -13.54 5.94
CA MET A 68 13.24 -13.92 6.85
C MET A 68 12.50 -12.69 7.39
N TRP A 69 13.22 -11.69 7.90
CA TRP A 69 12.61 -10.46 8.40
C TRP A 69 11.88 -9.67 7.31
N PHE A 70 12.46 -9.59 6.11
CA PHE A 70 11.78 -9.04 4.95
C PHE A 70 10.47 -9.79 4.66
N ARG A 71 10.48 -11.14 4.75
CA ARG A 71 9.25 -11.94 4.54
C ARG A 71 8.19 -11.65 5.58
N VAL A 72 8.56 -11.54 6.86
CA VAL A 72 7.64 -11.20 7.94
C VAL A 72 6.97 -9.86 7.67
N VAL A 73 7.76 -8.83 7.36
CA VAL A 73 7.25 -7.49 7.04
C VAL A 73 6.35 -7.53 5.79
N GLY A 74 6.78 -8.22 4.73
CA GLY A 74 5.99 -8.38 3.52
C GLY A 74 4.66 -9.09 3.77
N CYS A 75 4.62 -10.12 4.61
CA CYS A 75 3.37 -10.79 5.01
C CYS A 75 2.41 -9.86 5.75
N LEU A 76 2.91 -8.98 6.62
CA LEU A 76 2.08 -7.99 7.30
C LEU A 76 1.42 -7.02 6.30
N TYR A 77 2.17 -6.57 5.29
CA TYR A 77 1.63 -5.73 4.21
C TYR A 77 0.61 -6.49 3.35
N ILE A 78 0.88 -7.75 3.00
CA ILE A 78 -0.08 -8.59 2.24
C ILE A 78 -1.40 -8.71 3.01
N LEU A 79 -1.35 -9.00 4.31
CA LEU A 79 -2.54 -9.09 5.16
C LEU A 79 -3.25 -7.73 5.26
N GLY A 80 -2.52 -6.65 5.51
CA GLY A 80 -3.05 -5.30 5.61
C GLY A 80 -3.75 -4.84 4.32
N ASN A 81 -3.12 -5.08 3.17
CA ASN A 81 -3.69 -4.77 1.86
C ASN A 81 -4.93 -5.62 1.59
N SER A 82 -4.90 -6.91 1.93
CA SER A 82 -6.03 -7.84 1.75
C SER A 82 -7.27 -7.41 2.53
N VAL A 83 -7.10 -6.88 3.76
CA VAL A 83 -8.20 -6.35 4.57
C VAL A 83 -8.93 -5.21 3.85
N GLY A 84 -8.23 -4.38 3.07
CA GLY A 84 -8.84 -3.27 2.33
C GLY A 84 -9.79 -3.71 1.21
N ILE A 85 -9.75 -4.96 0.76
CA ILE A 85 -10.76 -5.54 -0.16
C ILE A 85 -12.17 -5.46 0.45
N LEU A 86 -12.27 -5.51 1.79
CA LEU A 86 -13.53 -5.38 2.52
C LEU A 86 -14.16 -3.98 2.39
N ALA A 87 -13.47 -2.99 1.83
CA ALA A 87 -13.99 -1.65 1.61
C ALA A 87 -15.27 -1.63 0.76
N LEU A 88 -15.48 -2.63 -0.11
CA LEU A 88 -16.72 -2.76 -0.89
C LEU A 88 -17.95 -3.11 -0.04
N ARG A 89 -17.75 -3.71 1.14
CA ARG A 89 -18.80 -4.22 2.03
C ARG A 89 -18.89 -3.50 3.36
N SER A 90 -17.80 -2.88 3.82
CA SER A 90 -17.71 -2.22 5.12
C SER A 90 -17.22 -0.78 4.96
N GLN A 91 -17.85 0.12 5.72
CA GLN A 91 -17.43 1.53 5.90
C GLN A 91 -17.03 1.78 7.35
N SER A 92 -16.51 0.76 8.03
CA SER A 92 -16.08 0.92 9.42
C SER A 92 -14.91 1.92 9.51
N ARG A 93 -14.88 2.69 10.60
CA ARG A 93 -13.79 3.63 10.87
C ARG A 93 -12.46 2.91 11.11
N LEU A 94 -12.52 1.71 11.70
CA LEU A 94 -11.35 0.85 11.89
C LEU A 94 -10.72 0.48 10.54
N LEU A 95 -11.53 -0.02 9.60
CA LEU A 95 -11.06 -0.40 8.26
C LEU A 95 -10.39 0.78 7.54
N TRP A 96 -10.98 1.97 7.61
CA TRP A 96 -10.39 3.18 7.02
C TRP A 96 -8.97 3.42 7.55
N TRP A 97 -8.80 3.43 8.88
CA TRP A 97 -7.52 3.70 9.50
C TRP A 97 -6.50 2.59 9.27
N THR A 98 -6.94 1.32 9.28
CA THR A 98 -6.07 0.19 8.94
C THR A 98 -5.51 0.35 7.53
N VAL A 99 -6.38 0.53 6.53
CA VAL A 99 -5.95 0.71 5.13
C VAL A 99 -5.05 1.94 5.00
N PHE A 100 -5.42 3.05 5.65
CA PHE A 100 -4.65 4.28 5.59
C PHE A 100 -3.23 4.11 6.16
N MET A 101 -3.09 3.48 7.33
CA MET A 101 -1.79 3.27 7.97
C MET A 101 -0.91 2.28 7.21
N VAL A 102 -1.50 1.20 6.69
CA VAL A 102 -0.79 0.24 5.82
C VAL A 102 -0.24 0.95 4.58
N ASN A 103 -1.03 1.80 3.93
CA ASN A 103 -0.58 2.50 2.72
C ASN A 103 0.42 3.63 3.03
N ILE A 104 0.31 4.34 4.16
CA ILE A 104 1.33 5.30 4.59
C ILE A 104 2.68 4.60 4.75
N THR A 105 2.70 3.51 5.51
CA THR A 105 3.94 2.78 5.81
C THR A 105 4.53 2.14 4.54
N GLN A 106 3.68 1.60 3.67
CA GLN A 106 4.11 1.08 2.37
C GLN A 106 4.64 2.17 1.44
N ALA A 107 4.06 3.37 1.45
CA ALA A 107 4.54 4.51 0.67
C ALA A 107 5.98 4.92 1.04
N PHE A 108 6.39 4.71 2.30
CA PHE A 108 7.76 4.92 2.74
C PHE A 108 8.70 3.75 2.40
N GLY A 109 8.17 2.57 2.06
CA GLY A 109 8.95 1.36 1.79
C GLY A 109 10.03 1.58 0.73
N PHE A 110 9.69 2.25 -0.38
CA PHE A 110 10.64 2.51 -1.45
C PHE A 110 11.87 3.33 -1.01
N VAL A 111 11.66 4.27 -0.08
CA VAL A 111 12.71 5.19 0.41
C VAL A 111 13.51 4.58 1.56
N LEU A 112 12.87 3.76 2.39
CA LEU A 112 13.52 3.12 3.55
C LEU A 112 14.40 1.92 3.16
N ILE A 113 14.19 1.35 1.98
CA ILE A 113 15.01 0.27 1.45
C ILE A 113 16.35 0.84 0.94
N PRO A 114 17.50 0.24 1.30
CA PRO A 114 18.81 0.66 0.82
C PRO A 114 18.87 0.74 -0.71
N SER A 115 19.54 1.77 -1.25
CA SER A 115 19.63 1.98 -2.70
C SER A 115 20.32 0.82 -3.43
N SER A 116 21.23 0.11 -2.76
CA SER A 116 21.85 -1.14 -3.24
C SER A 116 20.86 -2.25 -3.52
N MET A 117 19.71 -2.31 -2.83
CA MET A 117 18.65 -3.27 -3.15
C MET A 117 18.15 -3.05 -4.57
N TRP A 118 17.88 -1.80 -4.94
CA TRP A 118 17.39 -1.46 -6.28
C TRP A 118 18.44 -1.77 -7.34
N SER A 119 19.71 -1.46 -7.06
CA SER A 119 20.84 -1.85 -7.92
C SER A 119 20.95 -3.36 -8.08
N ALA A 120 20.81 -4.13 -7.00
CA ALA A 120 20.86 -5.59 -7.03
C ALA A 120 19.68 -6.19 -7.82
N VAL A 121 18.47 -5.66 -7.64
CA VAL A 121 17.27 -6.04 -8.41
C VAL A 121 17.48 -5.77 -9.88
N ILE A 122 17.88 -4.55 -10.25
CA ILE A 122 18.09 -4.16 -11.66
C ILE A 122 19.20 -5.01 -12.29
N ALA A 123 20.28 -5.28 -11.56
CA ALA A 123 21.37 -6.12 -12.04
C ALA A 123 20.98 -7.61 -12.19
N THR A 124 19.84 -8.05 -11.66
CA THR A 124 19.41 -9.46 -11.67
C THR A 124 18.21 -9.69 -12.58
N TYR A 125 17.24 -8.78 -12.55
CA TYR A 125 15.96 -8.89 -13.24
C TYR A 125 15.70 -7.76 -14.24
N GLY A 126 16.66 -6.84 -14.40
CA GLY A 126 16.48 -5.60 -15.15
C GLY A 126 15.46 -4.66 -14.48
N VAL A 127 15.05 -3.64 -15.23
CA VAL A 127 14.05 -2.66 -14.78
C VAL A 127 12.68 -3.31 -14.49
N TRP A 128 12.41 -4.49 -15.04
CA TRP A 128 11.16 -5.21 -14.73
C TRP A 128 11.10 -5.71 -13.28
N GLY A 129 12.25 -5.95 -12.65
CA GLY A 129 12.31 -6.39 -11.25
C GLY A 129 11.83 -5.34 -10.24
N ILE A 130 11.87 -4.06 -10.59
CA ILE A 130 11.40 -2.97 -9.71
C ILE A 130 9.90 -2.70 -9.87
N LEU A 131 9.27 -3.24 -10.91
CA LEU A 131 7.90 -2.92 -11.27
C LEU A 131 6.89 -3.25 -10.17
N PRO A 132 6.95 -4.42 -9.48
CA PRO A 132 6.02 -4.70 -8.39
C PRO A 132 6.10 -3.64 -7.28
N SER A 133 7.30 -3.27 -6.83
CA SER A 133 7.49 -2.24 -5.80
C SER A 133 7.05 -0.86 -6.27
N LEU A 134 7.34 -0.48 -7.51
CA LEU A 134 6.91 0.80 -8.07
C LEU A 134 5.37 0.91 -8.08
N ILE A 135 4.69 -0.17 -8.45
CA ILE A 135 3.22 -0.23 -8.45
C ILE A 135 2.68 -0.18 -7.01
N THR A 136 3.26 -0.94 -6.07
CA THR A 136 2.75 -0.99 -4.70
C THR A 136 3.05 0.27 -3.90
N ASP A 137 4.28 0.75 -3.94
CA ASP A 137 4.76 1.84 -3.09
C ASP A 137 4.37 3.19 -3.71
N GLY A 138 4.58 3.33 -5.03
CA GLY A 138 4.10 4.49 -5.79
C GLY A 138 2.57 4.57 -5.82
N GLY A 139 1.90 3.43 -5.99
CA GLY A 139 0.44 3.36 -5.90
C GLY A 139 -0.07 3.71 -4.49
N ALA A 140 0.64 3.29 -3.43
CA ALA A 140 0.28 3.63 -2.07
C ALA A 140 0.37 5.14 -1.81
N ILE A 141 1.40 5.82 -2.33
CA ILE A 141 1.49 7.29 -2.28
C ILE A 141 0.22 7.91 -2.89
N PHE A 142 -0.14 7.48 -4.10
CA PHE A 142 -1.32 8.02 -4.79
C PHE A 142 -2.62 7.74 -4.00
N LEU A 143 -2.80 6.53 -3.49
CA LEU A 143 -3.99 6.18 -2.72
C LEU A 143 -4.08 6.97 -1.42
N VAL A 144 -2.96 7.16 -0.70
CA VAL A 144 -2.90 7.98 0.52
C VAL A 144 -3.30 9.41 0.21
N LEU A 145 -2.82 10.00 -0.88
CA LEU A 145 -3.22 11.35 -1.31
C LEU A 145 -4.72 11.45 -1.60
N VAL A 146 -5.30 10.44 -2.26
CA VAL A 146 -6.75 10.37 -2.51
C VAL A 146 -7.53 10.28 -1.19
N MET A 147 -7.07 9.45 -0.25
CA MET A 147 -7.71 9.29 1.06
C MET A 147 -7.61 10.57 1.90
N ILE A 148 -6.45 11.24 1.93
CA ILE A 148 -6.25 12.53 2.59
C ILE A 148 -7.17 13.59 1.96
N HIS A 149 -7.16 13.71 0.64
CA HIS A 149 -7.99 14.68 -0.07
C HIS A 149 -9.47 14.48 0.27
N SER A 150 -9.94 13.24 0.25
CA SER A 150 -11.31 12.91 0.64
C SER A 150 -11.60 13.29 2.10
N MET A 151 -10.71 12.91 3.03
CA MET A 151 -10.87 13.20 4.45
C MET A 151 -10.91 14.70 4.75
N VAL A 152 -10.07 15.50 4.08
CA VAL A 152 -10.05 16.97 4.21
C VAL A 152 -11.32 17.58 3.61
N LYS A 153 -11.71 17.16 2.41
CA LYS A 153 -12.88 17.70 1.70
C LYS A 153 -14.20 17.42 2.42
N TYR A 154 -14.38 16.21 2.92
CA TYR A 154 -15.64 15.76 3.56
C TYR A 154 -15.57 15.80 5.10
N ARG A 155 -14.44 16.20 5.67
CA ARG A 155 -14.18 16.31 7.12
C ARG A 155 -14.44 15.01 7.89
N GLY A 156 -14.16 13.87 7.26
CA GLY A 156 -14.33 12.54 7.85
C GLY A 156 -13.95 11.38 6.92
N PRO A 157 -13.80 10.16 7.47
CA PRO A 157 -13.62 8.93 6.69
C PRO A 157 -14.74 8.69 5.68
N TRP A 158 -14.44 7.92 4.62
CA TRP A 158 -15.43 7.43 3.65
C TRP A 158 -16.23 8.50 2.90
N ALA A 159 -15.77 9.75 2.88
CA ALA A 159 -16.51 10.88 2.34
C ALA A 159 -17.91 11.08 2.96
N GLN A 160 -18.16 10.57 4.17
CA GLN A 160 -19.44 10.75 4.84
C GLN A 160 -19.55 12.19 5.33
N HIS A 161 -20.54 12.94 4.82
CA HIS A 161 -20.92 14.20 5.46
C HIS A 161 -21.42 13.84 6.87
N ARG A 162 -20.83 14.44 7.91
CA ARG A 162 -21.55 14.59 9.17
C ARG A 162 -22.82 15.36 8.83
N LEU A 163 -23.93 14.66 8.69
CA LEU A 163 -25.25 15.22 8.96
C LEU A 163 -25.20 15.52 10.45
N SER A 164 -24.65 16.68 10.81
CA SER A 164 -24.81 17.24 12.15
C SER A 164 -26.31 17.27 12.38
N GLN A 165 -26.78 16.36 13.24
CA GLN A 165 -28.10 16.44 13.81
C GLN A 165 -28.23 17.84 14.42
N GLN A 166 -29.29 18.52 14.01
CA GLN A 166 -29.76 19.76 14.64
C GLN A 166 -30.09 19.48 16.11
#